data_AF-A0A259SUJ2-F1
#
_entry.id   AF-A0A259SUJ2-F1
#
_cell.length_a   1.000
_cell.length_b   1.000
_cell.length_c   1.000
_cell.angle_alpha   90.00
_cell.angle_beta   90.00
_cell.angle_gamma   90.00
#
_symmetry.space_group_name_H-M   'P 1'
#
loop_
_entity.id
_entity.type
_entity.pdbx_description
1 polymer ?
#
loop_
_entity_poly.entity_id
_entity_poly.type
_entity_poly.pdbx_seq_one_letter_code
_entity_poly.pdbx_strand_id
1 'polypeptide(L)'
;MQKVVAVLDQLGIQHTAPARTQAALGSKASFDITIDGFQAGINIFPNADALKAWQEASDSFGGVDVSFDSAALSLNSSDGIQDSVKIAPRIAAAIGGTAHGV
;
A
#
# COMPACT_ATOMS: atom_id res chain seq x y z
N MET A 1 -9.32 -0.18 5.67
CA MET A 1 -9.61 0.90 4.70
C MET A 1 -9.55 2.28 5.32
N GLN A 2 -10.45 2.59 6.27
CA GLN A 2 -10.56 3.93 6.87
C GLN A 2 -9.24 4.43 7.47
N LYS A 3 -8.42 3.51 8.00
CA LYS A 3 -7.08 3.81 8.52
C LYS A 3 -6.11 4.39 7.47
N VAL A 4 -6.10 3.86 6.23
CA VAL A 4 -5.23 4.35 5.15
C VAL A 4 -5.67 5.75 4.74
N VAL A 5 -6.96 5.93 4.45
CA VAL A 5 -7.54 7.24 4.06
C VAL A 5 -7.27 8.29 5.13
N ALA A 6 -7.54 7.99 6.40
CA ALA A 6 -7.30 8.93 7.50
C ALA A 6 -5.82 9.33 7.63
N VAL A 7 -4.90 8.40 7.39
CA VAL A 7 -3.45 8.71 7.39
C VAL A 7 -3.06 9.58 6.21
N LEU A 8 -3.59 9.31 5.01
CA LEU A 8 -3.32 10.15 3.84
C LEU A 8 -3.86 11.57 4.03
N ASP A 9 -5.09 11.71 4.55
CA ASP A 9 -5.69 12.98 4.93
C ASP A 9 -4.84 13.73 5.96
N GLN A 10 -4.40 13.05 7.03
CA GLN A 10 -3.54 13.63 8.06
C GLN A 10 -2.20 14.14 7.49
N LEU A 11 -1.63 13.43 6.52
CA LEU A 11 -0.38 13.79 5.88
C LEU A 11 -0.54 14.83 4.77
N GLY A 12 -1.78 15.22 4.44
CA GLY A 12 -2.09 16.14 3.34
C GLY A 12 -1.78 15.55 1.96
N ILE A 13 -1.79 14.22 1.82
CA ILE A 13 -1.49 13.51 0.58
C ILE A 13 -2.79 13.38 -0.22
N GLN A 14 -2.77 13.78 -1.49
CA GLN A 14 -3.97 13.73 -2.33
C GLN A 14 -4.32 12.28 -2.64
N HIS A 15 -5.60 11.91 -2.54
CA HIS A 15 -6.02 10.57 -2.93
C HIS A 15 -7.45 10.51 -3.44
N THR A 16 -7.79 9.42 -4.13
CA THR A 16 -9.18 9.08 -4.47
C THR A 16 -9.82 8.24 -3.38
N ALA A 17 -11.15 8.09 -3.44
CA ALA A 17 -11.84 7.13 -2.60
C ALA A 17 -11.44 5.69 -3.04
N PRO A 18 -11.09 4.79 -2.11
CA PRO A 18 -10.78 3.41 -2.47
C PRO A 18 -11.96 2.70 -3.14
N ALA A 19 -11.71 2.09 -4.30
CA ALA A 19 -12.72 1.33 -5.05
C ALA A 19 -12.42 -0.17 -4.98
N ARG A 20 -13.43 -1.00 -4.71
CA ARG A 20 -13.23 -2.46 -4.66
C ARG A 20 -12.79 -2.98 -6.02
N THR A 21 -11.74 -3.79 -6.04
CA THR A 21 -11.20 -4.42 -7.25
C THR A 21 -11.05 -5.92 -7.06
N GLN A 22 -10.58 -6.60 -8.11
CA GLN A 22 -10.23 -8.02 -8.05
C GLN A 22 -9.14 -8.23 -6.99
N ALA A 23 -9.30 -9.25 -6.15
CA ALA A 23 -8.32 -9.58 -5.14
C ALA A 23 -6.95 -9.87 -5.78
N ALA A 24 -5.92 -9.17 -5.31
CA ALA A 24 -4.53 -9.43 -5.62
C ALA A 24 -4.11 -10.81 -5.06
N LEU A 25 -2.96 -11.32 -5.51
CA LEU A 25 -2.41 -12.61 -5.11
C LEU A 25 -2.43 -12.79 -3.58
N GLY A 26 -3.09 -13.84 -3.09
CA GLY A 26 -3.16 -14.18 -1.67
C GLY A 26 -4.05 -13.26 -0.81
N SER A 27 -4.56 -12.16 -1.36
CA SER A 27 -5.46 -11.25 -0.64
C SER A 27 -6.91 -11.77 -0.64
N LYS A 28 -7.68 -11.44 0.40
CA LYS A 28 -9.14 -11.66 0.46
C LYS A 28 -9.93 -10.48 -0.10
N ALA A 29 -9.31 -9.31 -0.18
CA ALA A 29 -9.89 -8.11 -0.75
C ALA A 29 -8.78 -7.16 -1.20
N SER A 30 -8.99 -6.55 -2.36
CA SER A 30 -8.13 -5.47 -2.86
C SER A 30 -8.97 -4.27 -3.24
N PHE A 31 -8.35 -3.10 -3.15
CA PHE A 31 -8.98 -1.84 -3.50
C PHE A 31 -7.99 -0.97 -4.26
N ASP A 32 -8.44 -0.42 -5.38
CA ASP A 32 -7.68 0.55 -6.14
C ASP A 32 -7.84 1.94 -5.50
N ILE A 33 -6.73 2.66 -5.42
CA ILE A 33 -6.68 4.04 -4.95
C ILE A 33 -5.63 4.78 -5.78
N THR A 34 -5.78 6.08 -5.96
CA THR A 34 -4.71 6.93 -6.47
C THR A 34 -4.12 7.75 -5.33
N ILE A 35 -2.80 7.91 -5.30
CA ILE A 35 -2.07 8.70 -4.31
C ILE A 35 -1.18 9.68 -5.07
N ASP A 36 -1.38 10.98 -4.85
CA ASP A 36 -0.73 12.08 -5.59
C ASP A 36 -0.80 11.91 -7.12
N GLY A 37 -1.90 11.36 -7.62
CA GLY A 37 -2.14 11.11 -9.05
C GLY A 37 -1.59 9.79 -9.58
N PHE A 38 -0.86 9.02 -8.77
CA PHE A 38 -0.30 7.72 -9.15
C PHE A 38 -1.16 6.56 -8.67
N GLN A 39 -1.18 5.45 -9.43
CA GLN A 39 -1.91 4.25 -9.04
C GLN A 39 -1.26 3.57 -7.82
N ALA A 40 -2.12 3.15 -6.89
CA ALA A 40 -1.78 2.42 -5.69
C ALA A 40 -2.89 1.41 -5.37
N GLY A 41 -2.59 0.46 -4.48
CA GLY A 41 -3.53 -0.61 -4.11
C GLY A 41 -3.52 -0.89 -2.62
N ILE A 42 -4.70 -1.12 -2.04
CA ILE A 42 -4.84 -1.58 -0.66
C ILE A 42 -5.22 -3.06 -0.70
N ASN A 43 -4.31 -3.92 -0.26
CA ASN A 43 -4.50 -5.37 -0.21
C ASN A 43 -4.75 -5.81 1.22
N ILE A 44 -5.81 -6.59 1.45
CA ILE A 44 -6.13 -7.17 2.75
C ILE A 44 -5.92 -8.67 2.68
N PHE A 45 -5.11 -9.21 3.58
CA PHE A 45 -4.73 -10.61 3.62
C PHE A 45 -5.53 -11.39 4.67
N PRO A 46 -5.68 -12.71 4.50
CA PRO A 46 -6.31 -13.56 5.50
C PRO A 46 -5.49 -13.70 6.79
N ASN A 47 -4.16 -13.60 6.69
CA ASN A 47 -3.22 -13.74 7.82
C ASN A 47 -1.85 -13.13 7.46
N ALA A 48 -0.94 -13.14 8.44
CA ALA A 48 0.42 -12.62 8.30
C ALA A 48 1.28 -13.41 7.30
N ASP A 49 1.09 -14.73 7.18
CA ASP A 49 1.85 -15.55 6.22
C ASP A 49 1.51 -15.21 4.77
N ALA A 50 0.23 -14.97 4.48
CA ALA A 50 -0.23 -14.54 3.17
C ALA A 50 0.26 -13.11 2.83
N LEU A 51 0.28 -12.21 3.82
CA LEU A 51 0.89 -10.89 3.66
C LEU A 51 2.38 -11.04 3.33
N LYS A 52 3.12 -11.83 4.11
CA LYS A 52 4.56 -12.04 3.90
C LYS A 52 4.86 -12.63 2.52
N ALA A 53 4.13 -13.64 2.08
CA ALA A 53 4.30 -14.23 0.76
C ALA A 53 4.03 -13.22 -0.37
N TRP A 54 3.04 -12.35 -0.20
CA TRP A 54 2.78 -11.26 -1.15
C TRP A 54 3.90 -10.22 -1.14
N GLN A 55 4.46 -9.88 0.03
CA GLN A 55 5.57 -8.94 0.15
C GLN A 55 6.83 -9.49 -0.53
N GLU A 56 7.18 -10.75 -0.31
CA GLU A 56 8.31 -11.40 -0.99
C GLU A 56 8.16 -11.36 -2.51
N ALA A 57 6.94 -11.56 -3.02
CA ALA A 57 6.64 -11.39 -4.43
C ALA A 57 6.79 -9.93 -4.88
N SER A 58 6.21 -8.97 -4.14
CA SER A 58 6.31 -7.54 -4.41
C SER A 58 7.77 -7.07 -4.50
N ASP A 59 8.60 -7.46 -3.51
CA ASP A 59 10.02 -7.16 -3.44
C ASP A 59 10.77 -7.71 -4.66
N SER A 60 10.44 -8.93 -5.11
CA SER A 60 11.05 -9.54 -6.30
C SER A 60 10.76 -8.78 -7.60
N PHE A 61 9.68 -7.99 -7.64
CA PHE A 61 9.33 -7.10 -8.73
C PHE A 61 9.82 -5.65 -8.52
N GLY A 62 10.60 -5.40 -7.46
CA GLY A 62 11.10 -4.06 -7.10
C GLY A 62 10.02 -3.16 -6.50
N GLY A 63 9.06 -3.76 -5.79
CA GLY A 63 7.91 -3.05 -5.27
C GLY A 63 8.19 -2.19 -4.05
N VAL A 64 7.40 -1.14 -3.88
CA VAL A 64 7.32 -0.29 -2.69
C VAL A 64 5.95 -0.51 -2.04
N ASP A 65 5.94 -0.88 -0.77
CA ASP A 65 4.71 -1.04 -0.01
C ASP A 65 4.85 -0.58 1.44
N VAL A 66 3.70 -0.33 2.06
CA VAL A 66 3.58 -0.13 3.50
C VAL A 66 2.68 -1.23 4.06
N SER A 67 3.26 -2.10 4.88
CA SER A 67 2.55 -3.17 5.56
C SER A 67 2.09 -2.74 6.96
N PHE A 68 0.88 -3.15 7.33
CA PHE A 68 0.30 -2.87 8.64
C PHE A 68 -0.80 -3.90 8.94
N ASP A 69 -0.87 -4.37 10.18
CA ASP A 69 -1.81 -5.42 10.59
C ASP A 69 -1.71 -6.66 9.66
N SER A 70 -2.79 -7.04 8.95
CA SER A 70 -2.77 -8.03 7.86
C SER A 70 -3.14 -7.38 6.52
N ALA A 71 -2.60 -6.21 6.26
CA ALA A 71 -2.83 -5.43 5.06
C ALA A 71 -1.53 -4.82 4.51
N ALA A 72 -1.54 -4.48 3.23
CA ALA A 72 -0.48 -3.72 2.59
C ALA A 72 -1.06 -2.63 1.71
N LEU A 73 -0.46 -1.44 1.77
CA LEU A 73 -0.63 -0.38 0.80
C LEU A 73 0.52 -0.50 -0.21
N SER A 74 0.23 -1.02 -1.39
CA SER A 74 1.17 -1.04 -2.52
C SER A 74 1.21 0.33 -3.17
N LEU A 75 2.40 0.87 -3.35
CA LEU A 75 2.68 2.16 -3.99
C LEU A 75 3.34 1.98 -5.37
N ASN A 76 3.18 0.80 -5.97
CA ASN A 76 3.85 0.39 -7.23
C ASN A 76 3.30 1.10 -8.47
N SER A 77 3.61 2.38 -8.63
CA SER A 77 3.55 3.03 -9.93
C SER A 77 4.95 3.08 -10.55
N SER A 78 5.11 2.49 -11.75
CA SER A 78 6.34 2.60 -12.54
C SER A 78 6.74 4.06 -12.78
N ASP A 79 5.74 4.93 -12.89
CA ASP A 79 5.90 6.34 -13.23
C ASP A 79 6.17 7.20 -11.99
N GLY A 80 5.90 6.71 -10.77
CA GLY A 80 5.96 7.45 -9.51
C GLY A 80 6.78 6.77 -8.41
N ILE A 81 7.65 5.81 -8.77
CA ILE A 81 8.40 5.00 -7.78
C ILE A 81 9.31 5.87 -6.88
N GLN A 82 9.93 6.92 -7.42
CA GLN A 82 10.77 7.83 -6.63
C GLN A 82 9.97 8.59 -5.57
N ASP A 83 8.72 8.95 -5.87
CA ASP A 83 7.85 9.62 -4.90
C ASP A 83 7.28 8.61 -3.91
N SER A 84 6.98 7.39 -4.37
CA SER A 84 6.57 6.26 -3.54
C SER A 84 7.60 5.95 -2.45
N VAL A 85 8.89 5.91 -2.81
CA VAL A 85 10.00 5.71 -1.85
C VAL A 85 10.06 6.83 -0.80
N LYS A 86 9.77 8.08 -1.18
CA LYS A 86 9.78 9.23 -0.25
C LYS A 86 8.58 9.22 0.71
N ILE A 87 7.40 8.82 0.24
CA ILE A 87 6.17 8.88 1.04
C ILE A 87 5.97 7.62 1.89
N ALA A 88 6.46 6.45 1.45
CA ALA A 88 6.29 5.18 2.15
C ALA A 88 6.70 5.24 3.63
N PRO A 89 7.89 5.78 4.02
CA PRO A 89 8.29 5.86 5.42
C PRO A 89 7.39 6.77 6.25
N ARG A 90 6.88 7.87 5.66
CA ARG A 90 5.98 8.80 6.33
C ARG A 90 4.62 8.15 6.61
N ILE A 91 4.09 7.41 5.64
CA ILE A 91 2.84 6.65 5.79
C ILE A 91 3.03 5.54 6.81
N ALA A 92 4.14 4.79 6.75
CA ALA A 92 4.46 3.74 7.71
C ALA A 92 4.50 4.26 9.16
N ALA A 93 5.18 5.38 9.39
CA ALA A 93 5.24 6.03 10.70
C ALA A 93 3.86 6.47 11.21
N ALA A 94 3.02 7.05 10.35
CA ALA A 94 1.70 7.53 10.72
C ALA A 94 0.67 6.40 10.93
N ILE A 95 0.78 5.31 10.17
CA ILE A 95 -0.16 4.17 10.25
C ILE A 95 0.23 3.14 11.31
N GLY A 96 1.45 3.23 11.86
CA GLY A 96 2.03 2.22 12.74
C GLY A 96 2.38 0.94 12.00
N GLY A 97 2.95 1.07 10.81
CA GLY A 97 3.34 -0.02 9.92
C GLY A 97 4.81 0.01 9.56
N THR A 98 5.18 -0.77 8.54
CA THR A 98 6.55 -0.90 8.04
C THR A 98 6.59 -0.57 6.55
N ALA A 99 7.54 0.29 6.14
CA ALA A 99 7.81 0.55 4.73
C ALA A 99 8.80 -0.49 4.17
N HIS A 100 8.54 -0.96 2.96
CA HIS A 100 9.36 -1.90 2.19
C HIS A 100 9.72 -1.27 0.83
N GLY A 101 10.86 -1.67 0.26
CA GLY A 101 11.36 -1.15 -1.02
C GLY A 101 11.91 0.29 -0.97
N VAL A 102 12.36 0.76 0.21
CA VAL A 102 12.87 2.13 0.43
C VAL A 102 14.36 2.20 0.74
#